data_AF-A0A1M5II11-F1
#
_entry.id   AF-A0A1M5II11-F1
#
_cell.length_a   1.000
_cell.length_b   1.000
_cell.length_c   1.000
_cell.angle_alpha   90.00
_cell.angle_beta   90.00
_cell.angle_gamma   90.00
#
_symmetry.space_group_name_H-M   'P 1'
#
loop_
_entity.id
_entity.type
_entity.pdbx_description
1 polymer ?
#
loop_
_entity_poly.entity_id
_entity_poly.type
_entity_poly.pdbx_seq_one_letter_code
_entity_poly.pdbx_strand_id
1 'polypeptide(L)'
;MQDDADRDDGVAPRLAALADRLATDLAGRATVESAELPGVSGTSWTLRPLDPRSTPVEWLLLADEVLLSVGRLGRGGRFELDRTAEDVGFLERVVRAAVEGRVREVSAPARSRVEVTLEDGQVVGETGHAGCLPGLLPLPGWRRWGREVRYAPYRAP
;
A
#
# COMPACT_ATOMS: atom_id res chain seq x y z
N MET A 1 1.03 34.81 -5.21
CA MET A 1 0.20 33.63 -4.88
C MET A 1 1.14 32.45 -4.95
N GLN A 2 1.95 32.33 -3.90
CA GLN A 2 3.06 31.40 -3.73
C GLN A 2 3.36 31.43 -2.22
N ASP A 3 3.77 30.29 -1.65
CA ASP A 3 3.97 29.96 -0.23
C ASP A 3 2.75 29.45 0.55
N ASP A 4 2.39 28.19 0.28
CA ASP A 4 1.78 27.28 1.27
C ASP A 4 2.52 25.91 1.28
N ALA A 5 3.71 25.83 0.66
CA ALA A 5 4.46 24.59 0.44
C ALA A 5 5.27 24.10 1.65
N ASP A 6 5.15 24.78 2.79
CA ASP A 6 5.92 24.49 4.01
C ASP A 6 5.04 24.45 5.26
N ARG A 7 3.78 24.00 5.10
CA ARG A 7 3.06 23.47 6.27
C ARG A 7 3.65 22.10 6.58
N ASP A 8 4.63 22.09 7.49
CA ASP A 8 4.99 20.92 8.27
C ASP A 8 3.73 20.45 9.04
N ASP A 9 2.95 19.62 8.36
CA ASP A 9 1.70 19.03 8.82
C ASP A 9 1.94 17.82 9.74
N GLY A 10 3.20 17.54 10.09
CA GLY A 10 3.60 16.41 10.91
C GLY A 10 3.41 15.04 10.23
N VAL A 11 2.97 15.00 8.96
CA VAL A 11 2.78 13.74 8.22
C VAL A 11 4.13 13.10 7.93
N ALA A 12 5.09 13.87 7.43
CA ALA A 12 6.44 13.39 7.10
C ALA A 12 7.13 12.70 8.30
N PRO A 13 7.29 13.36 9.47
CA PRO A 13 7.91 12.70 10.62
C PRO A 13 7.11 11.51 11.14
N ARG A 14 5.76 11.52 11.02
CA ARG A 14 4.94 10.37 11.43
C ARG A 14 5.14 9.15 10.53
N LEU A 15 5.23 9.34 9.22
CA LEU A 15 5.51 8.26 8.27
C LEU A 15 6.93 7.71 8.44
N ALA A 16 7.92 8.59 8.68
CA ALA A 16 9.28 8.16 9.01
C ALA A 16 9.30 7.33 10.32
N ALA A 17 8.64 7.80 11.37
CA ALA A 17 8.55 7.06 12.63
C ALA A 17 7.81 5.72 12.48
N LEU A 18 6.80 5.63 11.59
CA LEU A 18 6.18 4.36 11.24
C LEU A 18 7.20 3.41 10.59
N ALA A 19 7.97 3.89 9.62
CA ALA A 19 9.00 3.10 8.96
C ALA A 19 10.04 2.55 9.94
N ASP A 20 10.55 3.39 10.85
CA ASP A 20 11.53 3.00 11.87
C ASP A 20 10.98 1.94 12.84
N ARG A 21 9.73 2.10 13.28
CA ARG A 21 9.05 1.09 14.11
C ARG A 21 8.91 -0.24 13.37
N LEU A 22 8.48 -0.21 12.10
CA LEU A 22 8.33 -1.42 11.29
C LEU A 22 9.67 -2.12 11.05
N ALA A 23 10.73 -1.36 10.77
CA ALA A 23 12.08 -1.89 10.61
C ALA A 23 12.55 -2.63 11.87
N THR A 24 12.25 -2.06 13.04
CA THR A 24 12.58 -2.66 14.35
C THR A 24 11.72 -3.89 14.63
N ASP A 25 10.40 -3.78 14.54
CA ASP A 25 9.44 -4.83 14.90
C ASP A 25 9.49 -6.06 13.97
N LEU A 26 9.91 -5.84 12.71
CA LEU A 26 9.98 -6.86 11.66
C LEU A 26 11.40 -7.27 11.30
N ALA A 27 12.38 -6.92 12.14
CA ALA A 27 13.77 -7.34 11.96
C ALA A 27 13.88 -8.86 11.74
N GLY A 28 14.54 -9.26 10.65
CA GLY A 28 14.68 -10.67 10.25
C GLY A 28 13.42 -11.30 9.62
N ARG A 29 12.36 -10.53 9.37
CA ARG A 29 11.11 -10.98 8.73
C ARG A 29 10.71 -10.14 7.52
N ALA A 30 11.08 -8.85 7.53
CA ALA A 30 10.91 -7.94 6.41
C ALA A 30 12.05 -6.90 6.40
N THR A 31 12.21 -6.23 5.27
CA THR A 31 13.03 -5.03 5.15
C THR A 31 12.14 -3.82 4.93
N VAL A 32 12.56 -2.68 5.48
CA VAL A 32 11.97 -1.37 5.21
C VAL A 32 13.07 -0.53 4.58
N GLU A 33 12.82 -0.05 3.37
CA GLU A 33 13.77 0.77 2.60
C GLU A 33 13.11 2.11 2.31
N SER A 34 13.84 3.21 2.49
CA SER A 34 13.38 4.55 2.08
C SER A 34 14.24 5.08 0.93
N ALA A 35 13.64 5.81 0.01
CA ALA A 35 14.36 6.49 -1.06
C ALA A 35 13.74 7.86 -1.37
N GLU A 36 14.57 8.82 -1.79
CA GLU A 36 14.08 10.05 -2.42
C GLU A 36 13.56 9.73 -3.82
N LEU A 37 12.47 10.40 -4.23
CA LEU A 37 11.86 10.18 -5.53
C LEU A 37 12.60 10.94 -6.63
N PRO A 38 13.07 10.28 -7.71
CA PRO A 38 13.75 10.97 -8.80
C PRO A 38 12.81 11.94 -9.53
N GLY A 39 13.22 13.20 -9.63
CA GLY A 39 12.52 14.21 -10.43
C GLY A 39 11.28 14.83 -9.77
N VAL A 40 10.95 14.44 -8.53
CA VAL A 40 9.88 15.06 -7.73
C VAL A 40 10.31 15.20 -6.27
N SER A 41 9.87 16.25 -5.58
CA SER A 41 10.09 16.37 -4.13
C SER A 41 9.18 15.38 -3.41
N GLY A 42 9.76 14.30 -2.90
CA GLY A 42 9.03 13.28 -2.17
C GLY A 42 9.91 12.14 -1.70
N THR A 43 9.34 11.31 -0.82
CA THR A 43 10.02 10.16 -0.23
C THR A 43 9.16 8.92 -0.41
N SER A 44 9.77 7.81 -0.81
CA SER A 44 9.14 6.51 -0.82
C SER A 44 9.63 5.66 0.34
N TRP A 45 8.76 4.78 0.82
CA TRP A 45 9.09 3.68 1.72
C TRP A 45 8.55 2.39 1.14
N THR A 46 9.38 1.37 1.10
CA THR A 46 8.99 0.03 0.68
C THR A 46 9.19 -0.96 1.82
N LEU A 47 8.11 -1.60 2.25
CA LEU A 47 8.10 -2.71 3.18
C LEU A 47 8.06 -4.03 2.40
N ARG A 48 9.18 -4.77 2.38
CA ARG A 48 9.33 -6.03 1.65
C ARG A 48 9.42 -7.21 2.64
N PRO A 49 8.44 -8.13 2.66
CA PRO A 49 8.56 -9.34 3.48
C PRO A 49 9.60 -10.31 2.90
N LEU A 50 10.27 -11.08 3.76
CA LEU A 50 11.19 -12.14 3.35
C LEU A 50 10.44 -13.40 2.85
N ASP A 51 9.25 -13.69 3.40
CA ASP A 51 8.39 -14.75 2.88
C ASP A 51 7.67 -14.25 1.61
N PRO A 52 7.92 -14.86 0.43
CA PRO A 52 7.30 -14.44 -0.83
C PRO A 52 5.78 -14.66 -0.90
N ARG A 53 5.19 -15.35 0.09
CA ARG A 53 3.74 -15.50 0.24
C ARG A 53 3.09 -14.33 0.96
N SER A 54 3.87 -13.46 1.59
CA SER A 54 3.38 -12.25 2.27
C SER A 54 3.26 -11.07 1.28
N THR A 55 2.38 -10.12 1.57
CA THR A 55 2.16 -8.97 0.68
C THR A 55 3.21 -7.90 0.90
N PRO A 56 3.88 -7.35 -0.13
CA PRO A 56 4.63 -6.11 0.07
C PRO A 56 3.66 -4.93 0.23
N VAL A 57 4.18 -3.85 0.82
CA VAL A 57 3.50 -2.57 0.95
C VAL A 57 4.47 -1.46 0.59
N GLU A 58 4.00 -0.44 -0.12
CA GLU A 58 4.78 0.74 -0.46
C GLU A 58 3.94 1.97 -0.14
N TRP A 59 4.56 3.02 0.40
CA TRP A 59 3.92 4.32 0.47
C TRP A 59 4.86 5.43 0.00
N LEU A 60 4.27 6.43 -0.64
CA LEU A 60 4.95 7.58 -1.23
C LEU A 60 4.39 8.82 -0.58
N LEU A 61 5.26 9.67 -0.07
CA LEU A 61 4.92 11.03 0.36
C LEU A 61 5.29 11.99 -0.76
N LEU A 62 4.28 12.66 -1.31
CA LEU A 62 4.42 13.73 -2.30
C LEU A 62 4.11 15.08 -1.62
N ALA A 63 4.20 16.17 -2.39
CA ALA A 63 4.02 17.52 -1.85
C ALA A 63 2.65 17.73 -1.20
N ASP A 64 1.59 17.21 -1.84
CA ASP A 64 0.19 17.43 -1.47
C ASP A 64 -0.58 16.14 -1.14
N GLU A 65 -0.03 14.96 -1.44
CA GLU A 65 -0.70 13.68 -1.23
C GLU A 65 0.22 12.59 -0.65
N VAL A 66 -0.41 11.52 -0.17
CA VAL A 66 0.23 10.26 0.18
C VAL A 66 -0.37 9.15 -0.69
N LEU A 67 0.48 8.37 -1.35
CA LEU A 67 0.04 7.21 -2.12
C LEU A 67 0.41 5.94 -1.36
N LEU A 68 -0.57 5.07 -1.10
CA LEU A 68 -0.35 3.77 -0.47
C LEU A 68 -0.65 2.66 -1.47
N SER A 69 0.32 1.78 -1.70
CA SER A 69 0.20 0.60 -2.55
C SER A 69 0.30 -0.69 -1.74
N VAL A 70 -0.67 -1.59 -1.91
CA VAL A 70 -0.72 -2.91 -1.24
C VAL A 70 -0.90 -4.00 -2.29
N GLY A 71 -0.18 -5.11 -2.15
CA GLY A 71 -0.24 -6.24 -3.09
C GLY A 71 0.91 -6.19 -4.09
N ARG A 72 0.77 -6.86 -5.24
CA ARG A 72 1.87 -6.91 -6.22
C ARG A 72 2.25 -5.50 -6.73
N LEU A 73 3.52 -5.10 -6.53
CA LEU A 73 4.05 -3.81 -6.99
C LEU A 73 3.67 -3.51 -8.45
N GLY A 74 3.03 -2.37 -8.68
CA GLY A 74 2.56 -1.91 -9.99
C GLY A 74 1.24 -2.53 -10.50
N ARG A 75 0.61 -3.45 -9.75
CA ARG A 75 -0.69 -4.04 -10.08
C ARG A 75 -1.66 -4.18 -8.89
N GLY A 76 -1.19 -3.91 -7.67
CA GLY A 76 -1.97 -4.00 -6.45
C GLY A 76 -2.98 -2.87 -6.27
N GLY A 77 -3.51 -2.76 -5.06
CA GLY A 77 -4.43 -1.71 -4.68
C GLY A 77 -3.69 -0.42 -4.37
N ARG A 78 -4.08 0.69 -4.98
CA ARG A 78 -3.49 2.04 -4.79
C ARG A 78 -4.49 3.00 -4.15
N PHE A 79 -4.27 3.33 -2.89
CA PHE A 79 -5.05 4.34 -2.18
C PHE A 79 -4.36 5.70 -2.33
N GLU A 80 -5.11 6.68 -2.81
CA GLU A 80 -4.70 8.09 -2.87
C GLU A 80 -5.28 8.75 -1.62
N LEU A 81 -4.40 9.31 -0.80
CA LEU A 81 -4.70 9.79 0.54
C LEU A 81 -4.27 11.25 0.67
N ASP A 82 -5.02 12.02 1.42
CA ASP A 82 -4.65 13.38 1.75
C ASP A 82 -3.57 13.38 2.84
N ARG A 83 -2.86 14.50 2.95
CA ARG A 83 -1.87 14.73 4.02
C ARG A 83 -2.55 15.11 5.34
N THR A 84 -3.44 14.25 5.84
CA THR A 84 -4.18 14.45 7.09
C THR A 84 -3.83 13.40 8.13
N ALA A 85 -4.02 13.73 9.42
CA ALA A 85 -3.78 12.79 10.51
C ALA A 85 -4.70 11.56 10.45
N GLU A 86 -5.91 11.72 9.91
CA GLU A 86 -6.89 10.65 9.68
C GLU A 86 -6.39 9.66 8.63
N ASP A 87 -5.94 10.16 7.49
CA ASP A 87 -5.45 9.32 6.39
C ASP A 87 -4.13 8.63 6.71
N VAL A 88 -3.23 9.29 7.45
CA VAL A 88 -2.05 8.60 7.99
C VAL A 88 -2.47 7.48 8.97
N GLY A 89 -3.52 7.70 9.78
CA GLY A 89 -4.08 6.66 10.63
C GLY A 89 -4.70 5.51 9.84
N PHE A 90 -5.35 5.80 8.71
CA PHE A 90 -5.83 4.79 7.76
C PHE A 90 -4.66 3.97 7.19
N LEU A 91 -3.61 4.64 6.71
CA LEU A 91 -2.39 4.00 6.20
C LEU A 91 -1.78 3.06 7.24
N GLU A 92 -1.59 3.52 8.48
CA GLU A 92 -1.06 2.70 9.58
C GLU A 92 -1.89 1.43 9.82
N ARG A 93 -3.23 1.53 9.79
CA ARG A 93 -4.13 0.38 9.94
C ARG A 93 -4.03 -0.59 8.77
N VAL A 94 -3.93 -0.09 7.53
CA VAL A 94 -3.75 -0.91 6.34
C VAL A 94 -2.40 -1.65 6.36
N VAL A 95 -1.31 -0.95 6.70
CA VAL A 95 0.02 -1.56 6.84
C VAL A 95 0.01 -2.67 7.91
N ARG A 96 -0.64 -2.43 9.06
CA ARG A 96 -0.79 -3.45 10.10
C ARG A 96 -1.56 -4.67 9.60
N ALA A 97 -2.68 -4.47 8.93
CA ALA A 97 -3.47 -5.55 8.34
C ALA A 97 -2.66 -6.37 7.32
N ALA A 98 -1.83 -5.70 6.51
CA ALA A 98 -0.90 -6.35 5.57
C ALA A 98 0.15 -7.22 6.27
N VAL A 99 0.80 -6.69 7.31
CA VAL A 99 1.76 -7.43 8.14
C VAL A 99 1.13 -8.68 8.77
N GLU A 100 -0.15 -8.61 9.12
CA GLU A 100 -0.92 -9.71 9.71
C GLU A 100 -1.56 -10.65 8.67
N GLY A 101 -1.27 -10.47 7.38
CA GLY A 101 -1.77 -11.36 6.32
C GLY A 101 -3.26 -11.21 6.02
N ARG A 102 -3.87 -10.09 6.41
CA ARG A 102 -5.30 -9.80 6.17
C ARG A 102 -5.56 -9.16 4.80
N VAL A 103 -4.78 -9.58 3.80
CA VAL A 103 -4.86 -9.06 2.43
C VAL A 103 -5.25 -10.17 1.48
N ARG A 104 -6.24 -9.87 0.64
CA ARG A 104 -6.72 -10.71 -0.45
C ARG A 104 -6.61 -9.94 -1.74
N GLU A 105 -6.01 -10.54 -2.75
CA GLU A 105 -5.95 -10.00 -4.11
C GLU A 105 -6.65 -10.95 -5.07
N VAL A 106 -7.58 -10.43 -5.86
CA VAL A 106 -8.10 -11.13 -7.04
C VAL A 106 -7.55 -10.43 -8.27
N SER A 107 -6.98 -11.19 -9.18
CA SER A 107 -6.39 -10.66 -10.41
C SER A 107 -6.96 -11.32 -11.66
N ALA A 108 -7.13 -10.52 -12.71
CA ALA A 108 -7.50 -10.94 -14.05
C ALA A 108 -6.66 -10.14 -15.06
N PRO A 109 -6.70 -10.45 -16.37
CA PRO A 109 -6.00 -9.65 -17.36
C PRO A 109 -6.31 -8.16 -17.21
N ALA A 110 -5.27 -7.34 -17.03
CA ALA A 110 -5.36 -5.88 -16.86
C ALA A 110 -6.21 -5.38 -15.67
N ARG A 111 -6.54 -6.24 -14.69
CA ARG A 111 -7.35 -5.90 -13.51
C ARG A 111 -6.81 -6.55 -12.25
N SER A 112 -6.80 -5.81 -11.15
CA SER A 112 -6.60 -6.35 -9.82
C SER A 112 -7.59 -5.73 -8.85
N ARG A 113 -8.00 -6.49 -7.84
CA ARG A 113 -8.86 -6.05 -6.74
C ARG A 113 -8.16 -6.48 -5.48
N VAL A 114 -7.71 -5.52 -4.71
CA VAL A 114 -7.13 -5.76 -3.38
C VAL A 114 -8.19 -5.43 -2.35
N GLU A 115 -8.36 -6.35 -1.41
CA GLU A 115 -9.22 -6.22 -0.24
C GLU A 115 -8.33 -6.40 0.99
N VAL A 116 -8.38 -5.42 1.88
CA VAL A 116 -7.67 -5.41 3.16
C VAL A 116 -8.71 -5.43 4.26
N THR A 117 -8.65 -6.43 5.12
CA THR A 117 -9.51 -6.51 6.30
C THR A 117 -8.80 -5.85 7.48
N LEU A 118 -9.33 -4.72 7.95
CA LEU A 118 -8.82 -3.97 9.08
C LEU A 118 -9.09 -4.71 10.41
N GLU A 119 -8.49 -4.22 11.50
CA GLU A 119 -8.59 -4.83 12.84
C GLU A 119 -10.03 -4.87 13.38
N ASP A 120 -10.85 -3.88 13.03
CA ASP A 120 -12.28 -3.81 13.37
C ASP A 120 -13.18 -4.69 12.48
N GLY A 121 -12.59 -5.42 11.53
CA GLY A 121 -13.30 -6.25 10.56
C GLY A 121 -13.82 -5.49 9.33
N GLN A 122 -13.64 -4.16 9.27
CA GLN A 122 -13.96 -3.39 8.07
C GLN A 122 -13.10 -3.86 6.90
N VAL A 123 -13.73 -4.12 5.75
CA VAL A 123 -13.03 -4.44 4.52
C VAL A 123 -12.93 -3.19 3.67
N VAL A 124 -11.70 -2.75 3.43
CA VAL A 124 -11.40 -1.66 2.49
C VAL A 124 -10.75 -2.27 1.25
N GLY A 125 -10.97 -1.68 0.09
CA GLY A 125 -10.38 -2.25 -1.10
C GLY A 125 -10.41 -1.35 -2.31
N GLU A 126 -9.45 -1.58 -3.19
CA GLU A 126 -9.16 -0.78 -4.36
C GLU A 126 -9.08 -1.68 -5.60
N THR A 127 -9.48 -1.16 -6.77
CA THR A 127 -9.44 -1.89 -8.03
C THR A 127 -8.38 -1.30 -8.97
N GLY A 128 -7.17 -1.84 -8.90
CA GLY A 128 -6.08 -1.46 -9.81
C GLY A 128 -6.35 -1.86 -11.26
N HIS A 129 -5.89 -1.00 -12.18
CA HIS A 129 -5.97 -1.21 -13.64
C HIS A 129 -4.55 -1.15 -14.22
N ALA A 130 -4.13 -2.19 -14.96
CA ALA A 130 -2.79 -2.24 -15.54
C ALA A 130 -2.83 -2.37 -17.07
N GLY A 131 -2.24 -1.41 -17.79
CA GLY A 131 -2.00 -1.46 -19.24
C GLY A 131 -2.93 -0.59 -20.10
N CYS A 132 -2.39 -0.12 -21.24
CA CYS A 132 -3.01 0.85 -22.14
C CYS A 132 -4.00 0.23 -23.15
N LEU A 133 -4.02 -1.10 -23.30
CA LEU A 133 -4.77 -1.83 -24.33
C LEU A 133 -5.04 -3.27 -23.79
N PRO A 134 -6.22 -3.65 -23.21
CA PRO A 134 -7.54 -3.06 -23.23
C PRO A 134 -8.15 -2.84 -21.82
N GLY A 135 -8.26 -1.58 -21.40
CA GLY A 135 -9.26 -1.16 -20.41
C GLY A 135 -10.70 -1.16 -20.96
N LEU A 136 -10.89 -1.52 -22.24
CA LEU A 136 -12.10 -1.29 -23.03
C LEU A 136 -13.13 -2.44 -23.01
N LEU A 137 -12.76 -3.64 -22.59
CA LEU A 137 -13.72 -4.74 -22.52
C LEU A 137 -14.16 -4.98 -21.07
N PRO A 138 -15.47 -4.92 -20.77
CA PRO A 138 -15.96 -5.36 -19.48
C PRO A 138 -15.58 -6.83 -19.30
N LEU A 139 -15.03 -7.17 -18.14
CA LEU A 139 -14.75 -8.55 -17.75
C LEU A 139 -15.80 -9.00 -16.73
N PRO A 140 -17.07 -9.21 -17.11
CA PRO A 140 -18.13 -9.49 -16.14
C PRO A 140 -17.77 -10.72 -15.28
N GLY A 141 -17.94 -10.59 -13.97
CA GLY A 141 -17.70 -11.68 -13.03
C GLY A 141 -16.22 -12.02 -12.80
N TRP A 142 -15.25 -11.24 -13.28
CA TRP A 142 -13.82 -11.52 -13.11
C TRP A 142 -13.38 -11.68 -11.66
N ARG A 143 -14.08 -11.06 -10.72
CA ARG A 143 -13.86 -11.25 -9.28
C ARG A 143 -14.20 -12.66 -8.79
N ARG A 144 -14.95 -13.46 -9.57
CA ARG A 144 -15.35 -14.84 -9.25
C ARG A 144 -14.47 -15.91 -9.91
N TRP A 145 -14.02 -15.66 -11.14
CA TRP A 145 -13.19 -16.61 -11.90
C TRP A 145 -11.72 -16.22 -12.00
N GLY A 146 -11.37 -14.99 -11.58
CA GLY A 146 -10.00 -14.50 -11.53
C GLY A 146 -9.14 -15.26 -10.52
N ARG A 147 -7.83 -15.13 -10.65
CA ARG A 147 -6.89 -15.77 -9.74
C ARG A 147 -6.90 -15.05 -8.41
N GLU A 148 -7.31 -15.76 -7.36
CA GLU A 148 -7.25 -15.29 -5.98
C GLU A 148 -5.92 -15.64 -5.33
N VAL A 149 -5.37 -14.70 -4.57
CA VAL A 149 -4.25 -14.87 -3.66
C VAL A 149 -4.66 -14.35 -2.29
N ARG A 150 -4.40 -15.14 -1.25
CA ARG A 150 -4.46 -14.70 0.14
C ARG A 150 -3.04 -14.65 0.66
N TYR A 151 -2.64 -13.48 1.13
CA TYR A 151 -1.27 -13.28 1.58
C TYR A 151 -1.08 -13.85 2.97
N ALA A 152 0.09 -14.45 3.20
CA ALA A 152 0.51 -14.90 4.52
C ALA A 152 0.85 -13.69 5.42
N PRO A 153 0.75 -13.83 6.75
CA PRO A 153 1.36 -12.87 7.67
C PRO A 153 2.89 -12.89 7.53
N TYR A 154 3.52 -11.78 7.92
CA TYR A 154 4.99 -11.64 7.90
C TYR A 154 5.70 -12.51 8.93
N ARG A 155 4.94 -13.06 9.88
CA ARG A 155 5.42 -14.02 10.85
C ARG A 155 5.29 -15.42 10.23
N ALA A 156 6.36 -16.21 10.28
CA ALA A 156 6.24 -17.64 10.03
C ALA A 156 5.23 -18.24 11.04
N PRO A 157 4.43 -19.24 10.63
CA PRO A 157 3.51 -19.94 11.52
C PRO A 157 4.24 -20.60 12.70
#